data_AF-A0AAJ6N3Y7-F1
#
_entry.id   AF-A0AAJ6N3Y7-F1
#
_cell.length_a   1.000
_cell.length_b   1.000
_cell.length_c   1.000
_cell.angle_alpha   90.00
_cell.angle_beta   90.00
_cell.angle_gamma   90.00
#
_symmetry.space_group_name_H-M   'P 1'
#
loop_
_entity.id
_entity.type
_entity.pdbx_description
1 polymer ?
#
loop_
_entity_poly.entity_id
_entity_poly.type
_entity_poly.pdbx_seq_one_letter_code
_entity_poly.pdbx_strand_id
1 'polypeptide(L)'
;MAELNSRLRQAECKLHYHNGFIQISQDDTVAQEIENPFWRLVADPKWHNVDHDMKEAIDLRDTGGCDPAFYAARSLESTIKIISGEKQLTTGKEKGAANYINNLRGAELIEVWELEALHHFFAKVRNPFGHGPGAAPMPSLTEHQTNWAIENAMIWIKSLVRRM
;
A
#
# COMPACT_ATOMS: atom_id res chain seq x y z
N MET A 1 16.52 -13.79 -4.53
CA MET A 1 15.95 -12.48 -4.91
C MET A 1 17.04 -11.51 -5.38
N ALA A 2 18.12 -11.29 -4.60
CA ALA A 2 19.16 -10.32 -4.93
C ALA A 2 19.90 -10.57 -6.25
N GLU A 3 20.17 -11.83 -6.62
CA GLU A 3 20.91 -12.16 -7.84
C GLU A 3 20.16 -11.77 -9.12
N LEU A 4 18.88 -12.09 -9.24
CA LEU A 4 18.06 -11.73 -10.42
C LEU A 4 17.99 -10.21 -10.59
N ASN A 5 17.75 -9.47 -9.51
CA ASN A 5 17.74 -8.00 -9.55
C ASN A 5 19.10 -7.42 -9.94
N SER A 6 20.20 -8.03 -9.47
CA SER A 6 21.55 -7.61 -9.88
C SER A 6 21.78 -7.81 -11.38
N ARG A 7 21.30 -8.92 -11.95
CA ARG A 7 21.42 -9.21 -13.39
C ARG A 7 20.56 -8.28 -14.24
N LEU A 8 19.32 -8.01 -13.82
CA LEU A 8 18.44 -7.04 -14.49
C LEU A 8 19.05 -5.64 -14.50
N ARG A 9 19.62 -5.20 -13.37
CA ARG A 9 20.33 -3.91 -13.27
C ARG A 9 21.57 -3.84 -14.16
N GLN A 10 22.38 -4.90 -14.19
CA GLN A 10 23.56 -4.98 -15.07
C GLN A 10 23.19 -4.94 -16.55
N ALA A 11 22.01 -5.46 -16.91
CA ALA A 11 21.48 -5.44 -18.26
C ALA A 11 20.74 -4.12 -18.59
N GLU A 12 20.82 -3.09 -17.73
CA GLU A 12 20.13 -1.80 -17.87
C GLU A 12 18.61 -1.95 -18.06
N CYS A 13 18.05 -3.07 -17.61
CA CYS A 13 16.62 -3.30 -17.65
C CYS A 13 15.96 -2.54 -16.52
N LYS A 14 14.93 -1.76 -16.84
CA LYS A 14 14.07 -1.07 -15.87
C LYS A 14 13.11 -2.03 -15.15
N LEU A 15 13.60 -3.20 -14.74
CA LEU A 15 12.80 -4.30 -14.22
C LEU A 15 13.33 -4.77 -12.86
N HIS A 16 12.41 -5.01 -11.94
CA HIS A 16 12.69 -5.44 -10.58
C HIS A 16 11.85 -6.67 -10.23
N TYR A 17 12.50 -7.67 -9.63
CA TYR A 17 11.84 -8.86 -9.13
C TYR A 17 11.59 -8.77 -7.62
N HIS A 18 10.34 -8.90 -7.22
CA HIS A 18 9.88 -8.89 -5.83
C HIS A 18 8.90 -10.03 -5.57
N ASN A 19 9.26 -10.95 -4.67
CA ASN A 19 8.40 -12.02 -4.16
C ASN A 19 7.61 -12.79 -5.25
N GLY A 20 8.19 -13.03 -6.44
CA GLY A 20 7.53 -13.76 -7.53
C GLY A 20 7.11 -12.91 -8.74
N PHE A 21 7.20 -11.57 -8.63
CA PHE A 21 6.67 -10.65 -9.63
C PHE A 21 7.81 -9.84 -10.25
N ILE A 22 7.73 -9.59 -11.56
CA ILE A 22 8.63 -8.69 -12.29
C ILE A 22 7.87 -7.39 -12.54
N GLN A 23 8.44 -6.26 -12.11
CA GLN A 23 7.78 -4.95 -12.08
C GLN A 23 8.66 -3.92 -12.77
N ILE A 24 8.04 -2.93 -13.43
CA ILE A 24 8.80 -1.83 -14.01
C ILE A 24 9.21 -0.86 -12.90
N SER A 25 10.50 -0.54 -12.82
CA SER A 25 11.04 0.48 -11.92
C SER A 25 11.57 1.67 -12.71
N GLN A 26 11.01 2.85 -12.46
CA GLN A 26 11.37 4.07 -13.17
C GLN A 26 12.45 4.89 -12.44
N ASP A 27 12.65 4.66 -11.14
CA ASP A 27 13.55 5.44 -10.27
C ASP A 27 14.28 4.55 -9.26
N ASP A 28 15.61 4.50 -9.38
CA ASP A 28 16.49 3.72 -8.49
C ASP A 28 16.39 4.15 -7.02
N THR A 29 16.12 5.42 -6.75
CA THR A 29 15.99 5.96 -5.39
C THR A 29 14.69 5.47 -4.76
N VAL A 30 13.58 5.52 -5.50
CA VAL A 30 12.29 4.97 -5.06
C VAL A 30 12.42 3.48 -4.78
N ALA A 31 13.06 2.74 -5.68
CA ALA A 31 13.31 1.32 -5.48
C ALA A 31 14.14 1.05 -4.20
N GLN A 32 15.22 1.80 -3.97
CA GLN A 32 16.12 1.60 -2.84
C GLN A 32 15.51 2.00 -1.49
N GLU A 33 14.80 3.12 -1.45
CA GLU A 33 14.33 3.72 -0.19
C GLU A 33 12.89 3.33 0.17
N ILE A 34 12.06 2.97 -0.81
CA ILE A 34 10.64 2.67 -0.62
C ILE A 34 10.36 1.19 -0.91
N GLU A 35 10.54 0.74 -2.15
CA GLU A 35 10.08 -0.59 -2.59
C GLU A 35 10.86 -1.72 -1.90
N ASN A 36 12.20 -1.70 -1.96
CA ASN A 36 13.03 -2.75 -1.37
C ASN A 36 12.80 -2.91 0.15
N PRO A 37 12.78 -1.83 0.96
CA PRO A 37 12.45 -1.94 2.37
C PRO A 37 11.03 -2.41 2.63
N PHE A 38 10.06 -1.96 1.83
CA PHE A 38 8.67 -2.41 1.92
C PHE A 38 8.58 -3.93 1.70
N TRP A 39 9.11 -4.44 0.58
CA TRP A 39 9.05 -5.86 0.24
C TRP A 39 9.74 -6.76 1.26
N ARG A 40 10.83 -6.28 1.87
CA ARG A 40 11.50 -7.01 2.94
C ARG A 40 10.62 -7.12 4.19
N LEU A 41 9.86 -6.07 4.52
CA LEU A 41 8.99 -6.07 5.70
C LEU A 41 7.75 -6.96 5.50
N VAL A 42 7.14 -6.93 4.32
CA VAL A 42 5.90 -7.68 4.04
C VAL A 42 6.14 -9.13 3.59
N ALA A 43 7.40 -9.60 3.56
CA ALA A 43 7.73 -10.98 3.24
C ALA A 43 7.36 -11.98 4.36
N ASP A 44 7.10 -11.50 5.59
CA ASP A 44 6.61 -12.35 6.67
C ASP A 44 5.19 -12.88 6.35
N PRO A 45 4.90 -14.19 6.57
CA PRO A 45 3.59 -14.78 6.29
C PRO A 45 2.39 -14.04 6.89
N LYS A 46 2.57 -13.35 8.03
CA LYS A 46 1.49 -12.56 8.64
C LYS A 46 1.00 -11.42 7.75
N TRP A 47 1.85 -10.94 6.86
CA TRP A 47 1.55 -9.88 5.89
C TRP A 47 1.09 -10.40 4.53
N HIS A 48 0.71 -11.69 4.41
CA HIS A 48 0.34 -12.30 3.13
C HIS A 48 -0.67 -11.48 2.32
N ASN A 49 -1.75 -11.00 2.95
CA ASN A 49 -2.77 -10.18 2.26
C ASN A 49 -2.23 -8.81 1.84
N VAL A 50 -1.29 -8.25 2.61
CA VAL A 50 -0.63 -6.96 2.32
C VAL A 50 0.28 -7.11 1.11
N ASP A 51 1.11 -8.15 1.08
CA ASP A 51 1.98 -8.52 -0.05
C ASP A 51 1.16 -8.79 -1.32
N HIS A 52 0.11 -9.61 -1.22
CA HIS A 52 -0.76 -9.95 -2.34
C HIS A 52 -1.46 -8.72 -2.94
N ASP A 53 -2.15 -7.93 -2.12
CA ASP A 53 -2.87 -6.75 -2.62
C ASP A 53 -1.90 -5.69 -3.21
N MET A 54 -0.67 -5.57 -2.68
CA MET A 54 0.30 -4.65 -3.27
C MET A 54 0.86 -5.14 -4.61
N LYS A 55 1.04 -6.44 -4.77
CA LYS A 55 1.45 -7.03 -6.06
C LYS A 55 0.38 -6.82 -7.12
N GLU A 56 -0.87 -7.08 -6.76
CA GLU A 56 -2.02 -6.84 -7.64
C GLU A 56 -2.10 -5.36 -8.05
N ALA A 57 -1.90 -4.44 -7.10
CA ALA A 57 -1.84 -3.02 -7.39
C ALA A 57 -0.77 -2.65 -8.44
N ILE A 58 0.39 -3.30 -8.41
CA ILE A 58 1.46 -3.00 -9.36
C ILE A 58 1.23 -3.70 -10.70
N ASP A 59 0.73 -4.93 -10.69
CA ASP A 59 0.41 -5.67 -11.92
C ASP A 59 -0.67 -4.93 -12.73
N LEU A 60 -1.72 -4.47 -12.06
CA LEU A 60 -2.77 -3.65 -12.69
C LEU A 60 -2.24 -2.32 -13.20
N ARG A 61 -1.31 -1.67 -12.49
CA ARG A 61 -0.65 -0.45 -12.98
C ARG A 61 0.13 -0.74 -14.26
N ASP A 62 0.97 -1.77 -14.25
CA ASP A 62 1.90 -2.08 -15.35
C ASP A 62 1.18 -2.61 -16.59
N THR A 63 0.00 -3.22 -16.41
CA THR A 63 -0.84 -3.78 -17.50
C THR A 63 -1.96 -2.86 -17.96
N GLY A 64 -2.18 -1.70 -17.30
CA GLY A 64 -3.30 -0.80 -17.57
C GLY A 64 -4.66 -1.35 -17.11
N GLY A 65 -4.66 -2.20 -16.08
CA GLY A 65 -5.84 -2.77 -15.43
C GLY A 65 -6.66 -1.77 -14.60
N CYS A 66 -7.78 -2.24 -14.06
CA CYS A 66 -8.75 -1.41 -13.35
C CYS A 66 -8.32 -1.12 -11.90
N ASP A 67 -8.44 0.14 -11.50
CA ASP A 67 -8.29 0.62 -10.12
C ASP A 67 -7.03 0.16 -9.34
N PRO A 68 -5.80 0.31 -9.88
CA PRO A 68 -4.59 -0.14 -9.18
C PRO A 68 -4.41 0.50 -7.78
N ALA A 69 -4.77 1.79 -7.66
CA ALA A 69 -4.70 2.53 -6.40
C ALA A 69 -5.65 1.98 -5.31
N PHE A 70 -6.77 1.36 -5.70
CA PHE A 70 -7.68 0.73 -4.75
C PHE A 70 -7.03 -0.47 -4.06
N TYR A 71 -6.30 -1.30 -4.80
CA TYR A 71 -5.56 -2.44 -4.25
C TYR A 71 -4.42 -1.98 -3.33
N ALA A 72 -3.69 -0.93 -3.69
CA ALA A 72 -2.68 -0.34 -2.80
C ALA A 72 -3.30 0.16 -1.48
N ALA A 73 -4.45 0.83 -1.56
CA ALA A 73 -5.15 1.29 -0.37
C ALA A 73 -5.72 0.14 0.47
N ARG A 74 -6.17 -0.97 -0.15
CA ARG A 74 -6.56 -2.20 0.56
C ARG A 74 -5.39 -2.85 1.29
N SER A 75 -4.20 -2.87 0.68
CA SER A 75 -2.97 -3.36 1.31
C SER A 75 -2.65 -2.53 2.58
N LEU A 76 -2.80 -1.20 2.51
CA LEU A 76 -2.66 -0.32 3.68
C LEU A 76 -3.76 -0.56 4.73
N GLU A 77 -5.01 -0.74 4.32
CA GLU A 77 -6.12 -1.05 5.23
C GLU A 77 -5.87 -2.37 5.98
N SER A 78 -5.42 -3.40 5.26
CA SER A 78 -5.06 -4.70 5.84
C SER A 78 -3.91 -4.57 6.84
N THR A 79 -2.90 -3.76 6.52
CA THR A 79 -1.79 -3.48 7.44
C THR A 79 -2.30 -2.89 8.76
N ILE A 80 -3.13 -1.85 8.67
CA ILE A 80 -3.70 -1.16 9.85
C ILE A 80 -4.56 -2.13 10.69
N LYS A 81 -5.33 -3.01 10.04
CA LYS A 81 -6.14 -4.05 10.72
C LYS A 81 -5.28 -5.09 11.43
N ILE A 82 -4.22 -5.58 10.79
CA ILE A 82 -3.30 -6.55 11.39
C ILE A 82 -2.62 -5.93 12.63
N ILE A 83 -2.11 -4.70 12.52
CA ILE A 83 -1.51 -3.98 13.66
C ILE A 83 -2.50 -3.82 14.81
N SER A 84 -3.74 -3.43 14.49
CA SER A 84 -4.79 -3.29 15.48
C SER A 84 -5.11 -4.62 16.17
N GLY A 85 -5.09 -5.73 15.44
CA GLY A 85 -5.28 -7.07 16.00
C GLY A 85 -4.13 -7.50 16.91
N GLU A 86 -2.87 -7.34 16.48
CA GLU A 86 -1.69 -7.72 17.28
C GLU A 86 -1.59 -6.92 18.58
N LYS A 87 -1.93 -5.63 18.54
CA LYS A 87 -1.93 -4.75 19.72
C LYS A 87 -3.26 -4.76 20.49
N GLN A 88 -4.20 -5.66 20.13
CA GLN A 88 -5.50 -5.84 20.80
C GLN A 88 -6.32 -4.54 20.90
N LEU A 89 -6.26 -3.70 19.87
CA LEU A 89 -6.92 -2.39 19.81
C LEU A 89 -8.36 -2.47 19.29
N THR A 90 -8.80 -3.63 18.81
CA THR A 90 -10.11 -3.81 18.18
C THR A 90 -11.21 -4.11 19.18
N THR A 91 -12.37 -3.52 18.98
CA THR A 91 -13.57 -3.67 19.81
C THR A 91 -14.66 -4.55 19.17
N GLY A 92 -14.49 -4.91 17.89
CA GLY A 92 -15.47 -5.65 17.09
C GLY A 92 -16.62 -4.77 16.56
N LYS A 93 -16.55 -3.45 16.78
CA LYS A 93 -17.58 -2.47 16.36
C LYS A 93 -17.09 -1.55 15.23
N GLU A 94 -15.89 -1.79 14.72
CA GLU A 94 -15.27 -1.02 13.66
C GLU A 94 -16.05 -1.18 12.34
N LYS A 95 -16.45 -0.05 11.74
CA LYS A 95 -17.27 -0.03 10.51
C LYS A 95 -16.45 0.17 9.23
N GLY A 96 -15.15 0.45 9.36
CA GLY A 96 -14.25 0.65 8.24
C GLY A 96 -12.88 1.19 8.68
N ALA A 97 -12.01 1.46 7.70
CA ALA A 97 -10.62 1.89 7.91
C ALA A 97 -10.48 3.07 8.90
N ALA A 98 -11.39 4.05 8.84
CA ALA A 98 -11.37 5.22 9.73
C ALA A 98 -11.37 4.85 11.23
N ASN A 99 -12.13 3.81 11.62
CA ASN A 99 -12.16 3.35 13.01
C ASN A 99 -10.82 2.74 13.43
N TYR A 100 -10.22 1.92 12.57
CA TYR A 100 -8.90 1.34 12.87
C TYR A 100 -7.81 2.41 12.93
N ILE A 101 -7.88 3.44 12.08
CA ILE A 101 -6.94 4.58 12.14
C ILE A 101 -7.09 5.35 13.47
N ASN A 102 -8.33 5.53 13.96
CA ASN A 102 -8.56 6.10 15.29
C ASN A 102 -7.98 5.23 16.41
N ASN A 103 -8.05 3.90 16.28
CA ASN A 103 -7.46 2.97 17.24
C ASN A 103 -5.93 3.13 17.29
N LEU A 104 -5.26 3.29 16.15
CA LEU A 104 -3.82 3.58 16.11
C LEU A 104 -3.47 4.87 16.84
N ARG A 105 -4.27 5.93 16.67
CA ARG A 105 -4.08 7.19 17.39
C ARG A 105 -4.32 7.05 18.88
N GLY A 106 -5.37 6.33 19.28
CA GLY A 106 -5.67 6.06 20.69
C GLY A 106 -4.58 5.25 21.40
N ALA A 107 -3.84 4.44 20.65
CA ALA A 107 -2.68 3.69 21.12
C ALA A 107 -1.34 4.44 20.99
N GLU A 108 -1.37 5.73 20.61
CA GLU A 108 -0.20 6.59 20.43
C GLU A 108 0.83 6.05 19.42
N LEU A 109 0.40 5.25 18.43
CA LEU A 109 1.28 4.75 17.35
C LEU A 109 1.47 5.77 16.22
N ILE A 110 0.54 6.72 16.14
CA ILE A 110 0.53 7.81 15.16
C ILE A 110 0.15 9.12 15.83
N GLU A 111 0.59 10.22 15.24
CA GLU A 111 0.24 11.59 15.65
C GLU A 111 -1.09 12.06 15.03
N VAL A 112 -1.60 13.20 15.49
CA VAL A 112 -2.87 13.77 14.99
C VAL A 112 -2.79 14.08 13.49
N TRP A 113 -1.68 14.65 13.01
CA TRP A 113 -1.52 14.96 11.59
C TRP A 113 -1.43 13.70 10.73
N GLU A 114 -0.91 12.60 11.27
CA GLU A 114 -0.85 11.30 10.58
C GLU A 114 -2.23 10.65 10.48
N LEU A 115 -3.04 10.76 11.54
CA LEU A 115 -4.44 10.37 11.54
C LEU A 115 -5.20 11.09 10.42
N GLU A 116 -5.07 12.42 10.35
CA GLU A 116 -5.70 13.26 9.34
C GLU A 116 -5.24 12.91 7.91
N ALA A 117 -3.93 12.72 7.72
CA ALA A 117 -3.37 12.32 6.44
C ALA A 117 -3.88 10.95 5.97
N LEU A 118 -3.95 9.96 6.87
CA LEU A 118 -4.49 8.63 6.56
C LEU A 118 -5.99 8.71 6.25
N HIS A 119 -6.78 9.43 7.04
CA HIS A 119 -8.21 9.64 6.75
C HIS A 119 -8.40 10.29 5.38
N HIS A 120 -7.62 11.31 5.05
CA HIS A 120 -7.69 11.96 3.75
C HIS A 120 -7.30 11.02 2.61
N PHE A 121 -6.23 10.25 2.77
CA PHE A 121 -5.81 9.24 1.79
C PHE A 121 -6.95 8.24 1.52
N PHE A 122 -7.53 7.63 2.55
CA PHE A 122 -8.64 6.68 2.35
C PHE A 122 -9.88 7.32 1.74
N ALA A 123 -10.21 8.55 2.14
CA ALA A 123 -11.35 9.28 1.58
C ALA A 123 -11.20 9.59 0.09
N LYS A 124 -9.97 9.82 -0.39
CA LYS A 124 -9.70 10.22 -1.79
C LYS A 124 -9.28 9.06 -2.70
N VAL A 125 -8.60 8.06 -2.16
CA VAL A 125 -7.96 6.99 -2.93
C VAL A 125 -8.73 5.67 -2.84
N ARG A 126 -9.39 5.38 -1.71
CA ARG A 126 -10.07 4.10 -1.50
C ARG A 126 -11.58 4.22 -1.68
N ASN A 127 -12.20 5.17 -0.99
CA ASN A 127 -13.66 5.25 -0.90
C ASN A 127 -14.37 5.49 -2.24
N PRO A 128 -13.85 6.30 -3.17
CA PRO A 128 -14.51 6.50 -4.47
C PRO A 128 -14.59 5.23 -5.31
N PHE A 129 -13.64 4.30 -5.12
CA PHE A 129 -13.58 3.03 -5.86
C PHE A 129 -14.25 1.88 -5.11
N GLY A 130 -14.35 1.97 -3.78
CA GLY A 130 -15.07 1.00 -2.94
C GLY A 130 -16.59 1.21 -2.88
N HIS A 131 -17.10 2.32 -3.41
CA HIS A 131 -18.52 2.64 -3.46
C HIS A 131 -18.91 2.97 -4.90
N GLY A 132 -20.07 2.46 -5.37
CA GLY A 132 -20.54 2.76 -6.72
C GLY A 132 -20.81 4.26 -6.91
N PRO A 133 -20.57 4.82 -8.12
CA PRO A 133 -20.67 6.26 -8.37
C PRO A 133 -22.11 6.77 -8.48
N GLY A 134 -23.10 5.87 -8.41
CA GLY A 134 -24.50 6.21 -8.67
C GLY A 134 -24.67 6.71 -10.11
N ALA A 135 -25.18 7.93 -10.27
CA ALA A 135 -25.35 8.57 -11.58
C ALA A 135 -24.10 9.33 -12.08
N ALA A 136 -23.04 9.43 -11.26
CA ALA A 136 -21.80 10.09 -11.63
C ALA A 136 -20.91 9.16 -12.49
N PRO A 137 -19.96 9.70 -13.27
CA PRO A 137 -18.94 8.86 -13.91
C PRO A 137 -18.09 8.15 -12.86
N MET A 138 -17.53 7.00 -13.23
CA MET A 138 -16.54 6.32 -12.39
C MET A 138 -15.38 7.27 -12.09
N PRO A 139 -14.99 7.43 -10.80
CA PRO A 139 -13.78 8.16 -10.49
C PRO A 139 -12.60 7.44 -11.14
N SER A 140 -11.63 8.20 -11.62
CA SER A 140 -10.37 7.67 -12.14
C SER A 140 -9.23 8.54 -11.66
N LEU A 141 -8.11 7.90 -11.33
CA LEU A 141 -6.86 8.59 -11.08
C LEU A 141 -6.06 8.64 -12.37
N THR A 142 -5.28 9.69 -12.55
CA THR A 142 -4.24 9.70 -13.60
C THR A 142 -3.17 8.65 -13.28
N GLU A 143 -2.34 8.32 -14.26
CA GLU A 143 -1.17 7.45 -14.05
C GLU A 143 -0.27 7.97 -12.92
N HIS A 144 0.01 9.29 -12.91
CA HIS A 144 0.83 9.92 -11.87
C HIS A 144 0.18 9.82 -10.48
N GLN A 145 -1.13 10.02 -10.39
CA GLN A 145 -1.87 9.87 -9.13
C GLN A 145 -1.91 8.41 -8.65
N THR A 146 -1.96 7.46 -9.59
CA THR A 146 -1.92 6.03 -9.30
C THR A 146 -0.56 5.62 -8.75
N ASN A 147 0.52 6.06 -9.39
CA ASN A 147 1.89 5.82 -8.92
C ASN A 147 2.10 6.42 -7.53
N TRP A 148 1.70 7.69 -7.36
CA TRP A 148 1.73 8.35 -6.07
C TRP A 148 0.97 7.58 -4.99
N ALA A 149 -0.23 7.06 -5.31
CA ALA A 149 -1.03 6.30 -4.34
C ALA A 149 -0.36 4.98 -3.93
N ILE A 150 0.22 4.25 -4.88
CA ILE A 150 0.95 3.00 -4.63
C ILE A 150 2.18 3.27 -3.74
N GLU A 151 3.01 4.24 -4.11
CA GLU A 151 4.21 4.59 -3.36
C GLU A 151 3.88 5.10 -1.95
N ASN A 152 2.84 5.94 -1.81
CA ASN A 152 2.43 6.43 -0.49
C ASN A 152 1.87 5.31 0.39
N ALA A 153 1.12 4.35 -0.19
CA ALA A 153 0.70 3.18 0.56
C ALA A 153 1.91 2.38 1.05
N MET A 154 2.91 2.13 0.21
CA MET A 154 4.15 1.48 0.63
C MET A 154 4.88 2.24 1.75
N ILE A 155 4.99 3.57 1.64
CA ILE A 155 5.62 4.42 2.66
C ILE A 155 4.89 4.30 4.00
N TRP A 156 3.56 4.40 4.00
CA TRP A 156 2.75 4.25 5.21
C TRP A 156 2.90 2.87 5.83
N ILE A 157 2.79 1.81 5.03
CA ILE A 157 2.95 0.43 5.51
C ILE A 157 4.34 0.24 6.11
N LYS A 158 5.40 0.65 5.40
CA LYS A 158 6.79 0.60 5.89
C LYS A 158 6.96 1.33 7.22
N SER A 159 6.39 2.53 7.33
CA SER A 159 6.44 3.35 8.55
C SER A 159 5.73 2.67 9.71
N LEU A 160 4.49 2.22 9.52
CA LEU A 160 3.67 1.62 10.56
C LEU A 160 4.23 0.29 11.06
N VAL A 161 4.68 -0.58 10.15
CA VAL A 161 5.27 -1.88 10.50
C VAL A 161 6.57 -1.70 11.31
N ARG A 162 7.36 -0.66 11.05
CA ARG A 162 8.59 -0.37 11.81
C ARG A 162 8.34 0.18 13.23
N ARG A 163 7.13 0.67 13.51
CA ARG A 163 6.73 1.18 14.84
C ARG A 163 6.10 0.09 15.71
N MET A 164 5.96 -1.13 15.20
CA MET A 164 5.38 -2.25 15.94
C MET A 164 6.32 -2.76 17.01
#